data_AF-A0A936JWD1-F1
#
_entry.id   AF-A0A936JWD1-F1
#
_cell.length_a   1.000
_cell.length_b   1.000
_cell.length_c   1.000
_cell.angle_alpha   90.00
_cell.angle_beta   90.00
_cell.angle_gamma   90.00
#
_symmetry.space_group_name_H-M   'P 1'
#
loop_
_entity.id
_entity.type
_entity.pdbx_description
1 polymer ?
#
loop_
_entity_poly.entity_id
_entity_poly.type
_entity_poly.pdbx_seq_one_letter_code
_entity_poly.pdbx_strand_id
1 'polypeptide(L)'
;MNEMLVFQLVDFAAMGLLTLLSLGILLVGLVYVRRVNVMAGLCMAGAGAFGALGAVIRRIMSLAINIGGGGYMLLTLSQIFTTLLAIVASALLPVSIFLLANAVKQGTRQGP
;
A
#
# COMPACT_ATOMS: atom_id res chain seq x y z
N MET A 1 -20.47 -25.99 -1.60
CA MET A 1 -20.81 -24.72 -0.92
C MET A 1 -19.76 -24.26 0.10
N ASN A 2 -18.96 -25.14 0.73
CA ASN A 2 -17.94 -24.70 1.70
C ASN A 2 -16.75 -23.94 1.09
N GLU A 3 -16.29 -24.29 -0.11
CA GLU A 3 -15.08 -23.67 -0.70
C GLU A 3 -15.26 -22.19 -1.02
N MET A 4 -16.45 -21.79 -1.49
CA MET A 4 -16.76 -20.39 -1.82
C MET A 4 -16.70 -19.48 -0.59
N LEU A 5 -17.12 -20.00 0.57
CA LEU A 5 -17.09 -19.29 1.85
C LEU A 5 -15.65 -19.17 2.38
N VAL A 6 -14.85 -20.23 2.23
CA VAL A 6 -13.41 -20.21 2.58
C VAL A 6 -12.64 -19.21 1.71
N PHE A 7 -12.89 -19.20 0.39
CA PHE A 7 -12.26 -18.24 -0.52
C PHE A 7 -12.60 -16.79 -0.17
N GLN A 8 -13.87 -16.50 0.14
CA GLN A 8 -14.28 -15.16 0.57
C GLN A 8 -13.63 -14.74 1.90
N LEU A 9 -13.51 -15.66 2.86
CA LEU A 9 -12.89 -15.38 4.16
C LEU A 9 -11.39 -15.08 4.02
N VAL A 10 -10.70 -15.85 3.17
CA VAL A 10 -9.27 -15.64 2.86
C VAL A 10 -9.06 -14.31 2.15
N ASP A 11 -9.91 -13.94 1.20
CA ASP A 11 -9.79 -12.68 0.47
C ASP A 11 -10.05 -11.47 1.40
N PHE A 12 -11.00 -11.62 2.34
CA PHE A 12 -11.27 -10.61 3.37
C PHE A 12 -10.10 -10.47 4.35
N ALA A 13 -9.52 -11.59 4.79
CA ALA A 13 -8.35 -11.62 5.66
C ALA A 13 -7.11 -11.02 4.97
N ALA A 14 -6.88 -11.37 3.69
CA ALA A 14 -5.79 -10.83 2.89
C ALA A 14 -5.91 -9.32 2.70
N MET A 15 -7.12 -8.80 2.42
CA MET A 15 -7.35 -7.36 2.36
C MET A 15 -7.10 -6.66 3.71
N GLY A 16 -7.51 -7.27 4.82
CA GLY A 16 -7.26 -6.76 6.17
C GLY A 16 -5.76 -6.71 6.52
N LEU A 17 -5.02 -7.75 6.15
CA LEU A 17 -3.57 -7.84 6.38
C LEU A 17 -2.81 -6.81 5.53
N LEU A 18 -3.19 -6.66 4.25
CA LEU A 18 -2.58 -5.66 3.36
C LEU A 18 -2.84 -4.22 3.81
N THR A 19 -4.02 -3.94 4.38
CA THR A 19 -4.32 -2.61 4.94
C THR A 19 -3.47 -2.32 6.17
N LEU A 20 -3.40 -3.26 7.11
CA LEU A 20 -2.56 -3.13 8.30
C LEU A 20 -1.09 -2.98 7.93
N LEU A 21 -0.60 -3.75 6.95
CA LEU A 21 0.76 -3.64 6.45
C LEU A 21 1.02 -2.26 5.82
N SER A 22 0.11 -1.77 4.99
CA SER A 22 0.24 -0.46 4.33
C SER A 22 0.28 0.69 5.35
N LEU A 23 -0.56 0.62 6.39
CA LEU A 23 -0.53 1.56 7.52
C LEU A 23 0.76 1.44 8.33
N GLY A 24 1.26 0.22 8.55
CA GLY A 24 2.54 -0.02 9.20
C GLY A 24 3.70 0.62 8.45
N ILE A 25 3.76 0.43 7.12
CA ILE A 25 4.77 1.04 6.25
C ILE A 25 4.65 2.58 6.29
N LEU A 26 3.43 3.11 6.30
CA LEU A 26 3.19 4.54 6.41
C LEU A 26 3.76 5.12 7.72
N LEU A 27 3.43 4.49 8.85
CA LEU A 27 3.90 4.92 10.16
C LEU A 27 5.42 4.78 10.31
N VAL A 28 5.99 3.68 9.82
CA VAL A 28 7.45 3.49 9.82
C VAL A 28 8.14 4.55 8.96
N GLY A 29 7.60 4.85 7.77
CA GLY A 29 8.09 5.92 6.89
C GLY A 29 8.10 7.30 7.56
N LEU A 30 6.99 7.67 8.21
CA LEU A 30 6.79 8.98 8.83
C LEU A 30 7.52 9.16 10.17
N VAL A 31 7.51 8.14 11.03
CA VAL A 31 8.00 8.24 12.42
C VAL A 31 9.49 7.87 12.51
N TYR A 32 9.91 6.80 11.85
CA TYR A 32 11.25 6.25 11.99
C TYR A 32 12.17 6.66 10.83
N VAL A 33 11.75 6.43 9.58
CA VAL A 33 12.63 6.65 8.41
C VAL A 33 12.87 8.13 8.14
N ARG A 34 11.86 8.98 8.35
CA ARG A 34 11.99 10.45 8.23
C ARG A 34 13.08 11.03 9.14
N ARG A 35 13.39 10.41 10.28
CA ARG A 35 14.44 10.85 11.20
C ARG A 35 15.85 10.65 10.63
N VAL A 36 16.02 9.66 9.74
CA VAL A 36 17.30 9.31 9.12
C VAL A 36 17.44 9.98 7.75
N ASN A 37 16.38 9.94 6.94
CA ASN A 37 16.34 10.61 5.64
C ASN A 37 14.91 11.06 5.34
N VAL A 38 14.72 12.38 5.26
CA VAL A 38 13.41 12.98 5.02
C VAL A 38 12.80 12.53 3.69
N MET A 39 13.60 12.45 2.60
CA MET A 39 13.10 12.01 1.29
C MET A 39 12.72 10.53 1.28
N ALA A 40 13.57 9.65 1.84
CA ALA A 40 13.27 8.23 1.91
C ALA A 40 12.02 7.95 2.77
N GLY A 41 11.88 8.68 3.89
CA GLY A 41 10.72 8.58 4.77
C GLY A 41 9.43 9.05 4.10
N LEU A 42 9.47 10.13 3.31
CA LEU A 42 8.33 10.60 2.52
C LEU A 42 7.95 9.60 1.43
N CYS A 43 8.91 8.99 0.72
CA CYS A 43 8.62 7.95 -0.27
C CYS A 43 8.00 6.70 0.35
N MET A 44 8.49 6.27 1.51
CA MET A 44 7.97 5.11 2.22
C MET A 44 6.58 5.39 2.82
N ALA A 45 6.38 6.58 3.37
CA ALA A 45 5.07 7.05 3.82
C ALA A 45 4.07 7.16 2.66
N GLY A 46 4.52 7.66 1.50
CA GLY A 46 3.73 7.72 0.27
C GLY A 46 3.33 6.33 -0.23
N ALA A 47 4.26 5.37 -0.27
CA ALA A 47 3.97 3.98 -0.65
C ALA A 47 2.91 3.35 0.27
N GLY A 48 3.03 3.55 1.59
CA GLY A 48 2.03 3.11 2.57
C GLY A 48 0.68 3.83 2.40
N ALA A 49 0.68 5.13 2.10
CA ALA A 49 -0.52 5.92 1.87
C ALA A 49 -1.28 5.45 0.63
N PHE A 50 -0.59 5.20 -0.48
CA PHE A 50 -1.18 4.67 -1.70
C PHE A 50 -1.72 3.25 -1.52
N GLY A 51 -1.04 2.40 -0.73
CA GLY A 51 -1.54 1.07 -0.37
C GLY A 51 -2.83 1.13 0.47
N ALA A 52 -2.88 2.00 1.48
CA ALA A 52 -4.06 2.19 2.32
C ALA A 52 -5.24 2.80 1.52
N LEU A 53 -4.97 3.82 0.69
CA LEU A 53 -5.97 4.41 -0.21
C LEU A 53 -6.52 3.40 -1.20
N GLY A 54 -5.65 2.57 -1.80
CA GLY A 54 -6.06 1.51 -2.72
C GLY A 54 -7.05 0.54 -2.07
N ALA A 55 -6.82 0.18 -0.81
CA ALA A 55 -7.74 -0.70 -0.09
C ALA A 55 -9.07 -0.02 0.32
N VAL A 56 -9.04 1.27 0.65
CA VAL A 56 -10.27 2.05 0.91
C VAL A 56 -11.11 2.16 -0.36
N ILE A 57 -10.49 2.48 -1.50
CA ILE A 57 -11.15 2.53 -2.82
C ILE A 57 -11.76 1.16 -3.14
N ARG A 58 -11.04 0.06 -2.89
CA ARG A 58 -11.54 -1.30 -3.11
C ARG A 58 -12.77 -1.62 -2.26
N ARG A 59 -12.81 -1.16 -0.99
CA ARG A 59 -13.99 -1.30 -0.11
C ARG A 59 -15.17 -0.46 -0.57
N ILE A 60 -14.94 0.80 -0.94
CA ILE A 60 -16.00 1.70 -1.44
C ILE A 60 -16.59 1.15 -2.75
N MET A 61 -15.75 0.70 -3.67
CA MET A 61 -16.18 0.08 -4.93
C MET A 61 -16.92 -1.25 -4.70
N SER A 62 -16.45 -2.10 -3.80
CA SER A 62 -17.16 -3.33 -3.43
C SER A 62 -18.54 -3.04 -2.84
N LEU A 63 -18.68 -1.97 -2.05
CA LEU A 63 -19.96 -1.51 -1.51
C LEU A 63 -20.87 -0.97 -2.62
N ALA A 64 -20.33 -0.17 -3.53
CA ALA A 64 -21.05 0.40 -4.67
C ALA A 64 -21.59 -0.68 -5.62
N ILE A 65 -20.84 -1.76 -5.82
CA ILE A 65 -21.27 -2.91 -6.64
C ILE A 65 -22.39 -3.69 -5.95
N ASN A 66 -22.29 -3.89 -4.64
CA ASN A 66 -23.34 -4.58 -3.85
C ASN A 66 -24.67 -3.81 -3.81
N ILE A 67 -24.62 -2.48 -3.81
CA ILE A 67 -25.83 -1.62 -3.69
C ILE A 67 -26.40 -1.22 -5.07
N GLY A 68 -25.53 -0.98 -6.06
CA GLY A 68 -25.91 -0.38 -7.34
C GLY A 68 -26.29 -1.35 -8.45
N GLY A 69 -26.17 -2.68 -8.25
CA GLY A 69 -26.52 -3.69 -9.27
C GLY A 69 -25.75 -3.57 -10.60
N GLY A 70 -24.70 -2.75 -10.64
CA GLY A 70 -24.05 -2.29 -11.86
C GLY A 70 -22.79 -3.07 -12.19
N GLY A 71 -22.93 -4.00 -13.13
CA GLY A 71 -22.00 -4.26 -14.25
C GLY A 71 -20.53 -4.53 -13.93
N TYR A 72 -20.04 -5.66 -14.45
CA TYR A 72 -18.64 -6.09 -14.56
C TYR A 72 -17.63 -4.97 -14.89
N MET A 73 -18.08 -3.90 -15.57
CA MET A 73 -17.31 -2.70 -15.91
C MET A 73 -16.87 -1.86 -14.69
N LEU A 74 -17.68 -1.72 -13.63
CA LEU A 74 -17.26 -1.03 -12.40
C LEU A 74 -16.22 -1.86 -11.63
N LEU A 75 -16.36 -3.19 -11.69
CA LEU A 75 -15.46 -4.14 -11.06
C LEU A 75 -14.08 -4.10 -11.72
N THR A 76 -14.02 -4.12 -13.06
CA THR A 76 -12.76 -4.01 -13.81
C THR A 76 -12.09 -2.64 -13.63
N LEU A 77 -12.85 -1.55 -13.61
CA LEU A 77 -12.29 -0.20 -13.39
C LEU A 77 -11.69 -0.05 -12.00
N SER A 78 -12.34 -0.63 -10.97
CA SER A 78 -11.79 -0.67 -9.61
C SER A 78 -10.53 -1.53 -9.52
N GLN A 79 -10.47 -2.65 -10.24
CA GLN A 79 -9.28 -3.49 -10.32
C GLN A 79 -8.13 -2.75 -10.99
N ILE A 80 -8.37 -2.06 -12.11
CA ILE A 80 -7.35 -1.27 -12.81
C ILE A 80 -6.81 -0.14 -11.92
N PHE A 81 -7.67 0.59 -11.22
CA PHE A 81 -7.21 1.66 -10.32
C PHE A 81 -6.39 1.12 -9.15
N THR A 82 -6.84 0.02 -8.54
CA THR A 82 -6.11 -0.59 -7.42
C THR A 82 -4.79 -1.22 -7.85
N THR A 83 -4.70 -1.82 -9.04
CA THR A 83 -3.43 -2.32 -9.58
C THR A 83 -2.48 -1.19 -9.95
N LEU A 84 -2.96 -0.09 -10.54
CA LEU A 84 -2.12 1.09 -10.80
C LEU A 84 -1.54 1.68 -9.51
N LEU A 85 -2.37 1.83 -8.47
CA LEU A 85 -1.92 2.26 -7.14
C LEU A 85 -0.89 1.30 -6.54
N ALA A 86 -1.11 -0.01 -6.69
CA ALA A 86 -0.17 -1.03 -6.24
C ALA A 86 1.16 -0.99 -7.02
N ILE A 87 1.13 -0.74 -8.32
CA ILE A 87 2.33 -0.58 -9.16
C ILE A 87 3.13 0.65 -8.70
N VAL A 88 2.46 1.79 -8.50
CA VAL A 88 3.10 3.01 -7.99
C VAL A 88 3.70 2.78 -6.60
N ALA A 89 2.97 2.12 -5.69
CA ALA A 89 3.50 1.75 -4.38
C ALA A 89 4.70 0.79 -4.48
N SER A 90 4.65 -0.21 -5.37
CA SER A 90 5.75 -1.16 -5.60
C SER A 90 6.98 -0.53 -6.23
N ALA A 91 6.82 0.57 -6.98
CA ALA A 91 7.94 1.33 -7.54
C ALA A 91 8.56 2.27 -6.48
N LEU A 92 7.75 2.82 -5.58
CA LEU A 92 8.19 3.70 -4.50
C LEU A 92 8.96 2.96 -3.39
N LEU A 93 8.61 1.70 -3.11
CA LEU A 93 9.30 0.87 -2.11
C LEU A 93 10.80 0.69 -2.41
N PRO A 94 11.25 0.17 -3.57
CA PRO A 94 12.67 0.00 -3.86
C PRO A 94 13.42 1.33 -3.94
N VAL A 95 12.80 2.40 -4.45
CA VAL A 95 13.39 3.76 -4.44
C VAL A 95 13.60 4.25 -3.01
N SER A 96 12.62 4.06 -2.11
CA SER A 96 12.76 4.44 -0.70
C SER A 96 13.88 3.66 0.01
N ILE A 97 14.02 2.37 -0.28
CA ILE A 97 15.09 1.51 0.27
C ILE A 97 16.45 1.96 -0.25
N PHE A 98 16.58 2.27 -1.54
CA PHE A 98 17.82 2.75 -2.14
C PHE A 98 18.27 4.11 -1.56
N LEU A 99 17.34 5.05 -1.41
CA LEU A 99 17.61 6.37 -0.81
C LEU A 99 17.97 6.24 0.68
N LEU A 100 17.34 5.32 1.41
CA LEU A 100 17.68 5.04 2.80
C LEU A 100 19.08 4.41 2.91
N ALA A 101 19.39 3.41 2.08
CA ALA A 101 20.71 2.76 2.06
C ALA A 101 21.83 3.75 1.74
N ASN A 102 21.62 4.66 0.78
CA ASN A 102 22.59 5.71 0.47
C ASN A 102 22.74 6.72 1.61
N ALA A 103 21.65 7.12 2.28
CA ALA A 103 21.73 8.03 3.43
C ALA A 103 22.43 7.38 4.64
N VAL A 104 22.18 6.10 4.91
CA VAL A 104 22.91 5.36 5.95
C VAL A 104 24.40 5.26 5.59
N LYS A 105 24.72 4.99 4.32
CA LYS A 105 26.11 4.92 3.84
C LYS A 105 26.83 6.27 3.84
N GLN A 106 26.10 7.38 3.68
CA GLN A 106 26.64 8.74 3.81
C GLN A 106 26.78 9.13 5.27
N GLY A 107 25.83 8.77 6.13
CA GLY A 107 25.91 8.98 7.59
C GLY A 107 27.04 8.19 8.24
N THR A 108 27.35 6.98 7.77
CA THR A 108 28.51 6.21 8.24
C THR A 108 29.84 6.71 7.67
N ARG A 109 29.84 7.52 6.61
CA ARG A 109 31.02 8.22 6.08
C ARG A 109 31.25 9.61 6.69
N GLN A 110 30.33 10.08 7.54
CA GLN A 110 30.41 11.35 8.26
C GLN A 110 30.53 11.17 9.79
N GLY A 111 30.91 9.97 10.26
CA GLY A 111 31.43 9.78 11.63
C GLY A 111 32.92 10.15 11.68
N PRO A 112 33.41 10.62 12.85
CA PRO A 112 34.54 11.54 13.06
C PRO A 112 35.87 11.17 12.39
#